data_AF-A0A951EFH1-F1
#
_entry.id   AF-A0A951EFH1-F1
#
_cell.length_a   1.000
_cell.length_b   1.000
_cell.length_c   1.000
_cell.angle_alpha   90.00
_cell.angle_beta   90.00
_cell.angle_gamma   90.00
#
_symmetry.space_group_name_H-M   'P 1'
#
loop_
_entity.id
_entity.type
_entity.pdbx_description
1 polymer ?
#
loop_
_entity_poly.entity_id
_entity_poly.type
_entity_poly.pdbx_seq_one_letter_code
_entity_poly.pdbx_strand_id
1 'polypeptide(L)'
;MKHRAAGRCPGSPKIAFRQDAAERLADVITTLAGIVGLVIALAVPTSYLLTAYVRLTDTLESRTRAYAAAVADTAGQSPQVWNAFLGNVESDLSRFAIAAADDPRDTALSPEQRRVFARDGRIIIDVPPRQPLAWPVLAQQLPVSENGHRMGEVEVARSFRPVVVTAALLGAVSLALGVVLILLLRILPLRLMHEALEWARYLSAHDVLTGLPNRALFNDRLEHS
;
A
#
# COMPACT_ATOMS: atom_id res chain seq x y z
N MET A 1 -50.65 -44.56 -37.18
CA MET A 1 -49.49 -44.74 -38.10
C MET A 1 -49.34 -43.43 -38.87
N LYS A 2 -48.24 -42.70 -38.95
CA LYS A 2 -46.80 -42.98 -38.82
C LYS A 2 -46.09 -41.67 -38.43
N HIS A 3 -45.07 -41.79 -37.58
CA HIS A 3 -44.09 -40.76 -37.22
C HIS A 3 -43.44 -40.06 -38.43
N ARG A 4 -43.16 -38.75 -38.30
CA ARG A 4 -41.97 -38.13 -38.89
C ARG A 4 -41.22 -37.36 -37.81
N ALA A 5 -40.14 -37.97 -37.33
CA ALA A 5 -39.12 -37.33 -36.53
C ALA A 5 -38.30 -36.40 -37.45
N ALA A 6 -38.33 -35.11 -37.16
CA ALA A 6 -37.36 -34.16 -37.73
C ALA A 6 -36.00 -34.44 -37.09
N GLY A 7 -35.04 -34.86 -37.91
CA GLY A 7 -33.67 -35.14 -37.52
C GLY A 7 -33.02 -33.89 -36.93
N ARG A 8 -32.81 -33.91 -35.61
CA ARG A 8 -31.97 -32.96 -34.91
C ARG A 8 -30.52 -33.35 -35.22
N CYS A 9 -29.89 -32.66 -36.18
CA CYS A 9 -28.46 -32.83 -36.44
C CYS A 9 -27.70 -32.56 -35.13
N PRO A 10 -26.89 -33.51 -34.62
CA PRO A 10 -26.07 -33.26 -33.45
C PRO A 10 -24.98 -32.26 -33.84
N GLY A 11 -24.97 -31.11 -33.17
CA GLY A 11 -23.84 -30.18 -33.22
C GLY A 11 -22.55 -30.94 -32.94
N SER A 12 -21.58 -30.79 -33.84
CA SER A 12 -20.36 -31.58 -33.86
C SER A 12 -19.55 -31.39 -32.55
N PRO A 13 -19.21 -32.46 -31.81
CA PRO A 13 -18.56 -32.37 -30.49
C PRO A 13 -17.16 -31.75 -30.52
N LYS A 14 -16.56 -31.61 -31.72
CA LYS A 14 -15.23 -31.01 -31.91
C LYS A 14 -15.21 -29.49 -31.70
N ILE A 15 -16.34 -28.80 -31.84
CA ILE A 15 -16.41 -27.34 -31.71
C ILE A 15 -16.42 -26.93 -30.23
N ALA A 16 -17.17 -27.65 -29.39
CA ALA A 16 -17.25 -27.40 -27.95
C ALA A 16 -15.89 -27.51 -27.24
N PHE A 17 -15.12 -28.58 -27.53
CA PHE A 17 -13.80 -28.79 -26.91
C PHE A 17 -12.78 -27.69 -27.23
N ARG A 18 -12.89 -27.07 -28.43
CA ARG A 18 -11.98 -25.99 -28.85
C ARG A 18 -12.36 -24.64 -28.22
N GLN A 19 -13.64 -24.40 -27.97
CA GLN A 19 -14.14 -23.22 -27.29
C GLN A 19 -13.76 -23.23 -25.80
N ASP A 20 -13.92 -24.38 -25.12
CA ASP A 20 -13.54 -24.53 -23.70
C ASP A 20 -12.04 -24.28 -23.47
N ALA A 21 -11.18 -24.71 -24.40
CA ALA A 21 -9.74 -24.51 -24.31
C ALA A 21 -9.33 -23.03 -24.51
N ALA A 22 -10.03 -22.31 -25.39
CA ALA A 22 -9.77 -20.89 -25.65
C ALA A 22 -10.21 -20.01 -24.48
N GLU A 23 -11.38 -20.29 -23.89
CA GLU A 23 -11.86 -19.58 -22.69
C GLU A 23 -10.93 -19.80 -21.50
N ARG A 24 -10.49 -21.04 -21.25
CA ARG A 24 -9.52 -21.35 -20.19
C ARG A 24 -8.18 -20.65 -20.40
N LEU A 25 -7.69 -20.57 -21.64
CA LEU A 25 -6.43 -19.89 -21.94
C LEU A 25 -6.54 -18.38 -21.68
N ALA A 26 -7.66 -17.76 -22.10
CA ALA A 26 -7.93 -16.35 -21.85
C ALA A 26 -8.03 -16.03 -20.36
N ASP A 27 -8.69 -16.90 -19.58
CA ASP A 27 -8.79 -16.76 -18.13
C ASP A 27 -7.43 -16.89 -17.42
N VAL A 28 -6.60 -17.86 -17.83
CA VAL A 28 -5.24 -18.03 -17.28
C VAL A 28 -4.38 -16.81 -17.57
N ILE A 29 -4.40 -16.29 -18.80
CA ILE A 29 -3.65 -15.08 -19.18
C ILE A 29 -4.15 -13.87 -18.38
N THR A 30 -5.46 -13.72 -18.21
CA THR A 30 -6.05 -12.61 -17.45
C THR A 30 -5.68 -12.70 -15.96
N THR A 31 -5.68 -13.90 -15.39
CA THR A 31 -5.30 -14.14 -13.99
C THR A 31 -3.82 -13.83 -13.78
N LEU A 32 -2.94 -14.29 -14.67
CA LEU A 32 -1.51 -13.98 -14.62
C LEU A 32 -1.24 -12.49 -14.76
N ALA A 33 -1.89 -11.82 -15.72
CA ALA A 33 -1.79 -10.37 -15.89
C ALA A 33 -2.28 -9.62 -14.64
N GLY A 34 -3.35 -10.11 -14.00
CA GLY A 34 -3.85 -9.58 -12.74
C GLY A 34 -2.84 -9.71 -11.60
N ILE A 35 -2.19 -10.86 -11.47
CA ILE A 35 -1.14 -11.08 -10.46
C ILE A 35 0.05 -10.15 -10.71
N VAL A 36 0.54 -10.07 -11.95
CA VAL A 36 1.66 -9.19 -12.29
C VAL A 36 1.32 -7.72 -12.04
N GLY A 37 0.12 -7.29 -12.46
CA GLY A 37 -0.38 -5.94 -12.19
C GLY A 37 -0.48 -5.64 -10.70
N LEU A 38 -0.95 -6.60 -9.89
CA LEU A 38 -1.02 -6.47 -8.44
C LEU A 38 0.36 -6.36 -7.81
N VAL A 39 1.31 -7.19 -8.23
CA VAL A 39 2.70 -7.14 -7.74
C VAL A 39 3.31 -5.77 -8.01
N ILE A 40 3.16 -5.25 -9.23
CA ILE A 40 3.65 -3.90 -9.59
C ILE A 40 2.94 -2.82 -8.77
N ALA A 41 1.63 -2.93 -8.61
CA ALA A 41 0.83 -1.97 -7.86
C ALA A 41 1.23 -1.90 -6.37
N LEU A 42 1.65 -3.02 -5.79
CA LEU A 42 2.06 -3.10 -4.39
C LEU A 42 3.55 -2.85 -4.18
N ALA A 43 4.40 -3.11 -5.18
CA ALA A 43 5.86 -2.97 -5.04
C ALA A 43 6.27 -1.53 -4.67
N VAL A 44 5.70 -0.53 -5.34
CA VAL A 44 6.01 0.89 -5.11
C VAL A 44 5.61 1.37 -3.70
N PRO A 45 4.33 1.27 -3.26
CA PRO A 45 3.95 1.72 -1.93
C PRO A 45 4.65 0.94 -0.82
N THR A 46 4.86 -0.37 -1.00
CA THR A 46 5.55 -1.21 0.00
C THR A 46 7.01 -0.80 0.16
N SER A 47 7.71 -0.58 -0.95
CA SER A 47 9.10 -0.10 -0.93
C SER A 47 9.24 1.26 -0.22
N TYR A 48 8.32 2.19 -0.52
CA TYR A 48 8.27 3.50 0.14
C TYR A 48 8.03 3.37 1.65
N LEU A 49 7.04 2.57 2.06
CA LEU A 49 6.73 2.34 3.47
C LEU A 49 7.90 1.75 4.25
N LEU A 50 8.54 0.71 3.71
CA LEU A 50 9.71 0.07 4.34
C LEU A 50 10.84 1.06 4.53
N THR A 51 11.17 1.82 3.48
CA THR A 51 12.25 2.80 3.52
C THR A 51 11.95 3.92 4.53
N ALA A 52 10.72 4.42 4.54
CA ALA A 52 10.32 5.48 5.45
C ALA A 52 10.27 4.99 6.91
N TYR A 53 9.85 3.75 7.16
CA TYR A 53 9.85 3.13 8.48
C TYR A 53 11.27 3.00 9.05
N VAL A 54 12.22 2.48 8.25
CA VAL A 54 13.63 2.35 8.66
C VAL A 54 14.22 3.72 8.97
N ARG A 55 14.06 4.70 8.07
CA ARG A 55 14.55 6.07 8.29
C ARG A 55 13.97 6.70 9.56
N LEU A 56 12.67 6.53 9.80
CA LEU A 56 12.05 7.11 10.99
C LEU A 56 12.58 6.45 12.27
N THR A 57 12.78 5.13 12.27
CA THR A 57 13.32 4.40 13.42
C THR A 57 14.76 4.82 13.70
N ASP A 58 15.63 4.89 12.69
CA ASP A 58 17.02 5.32 12.85
C ASP A 58 17.12 6.75 13.38
N THR A 59 16.28 7.66 12.84
CA THR A 59 16.26 9.05 13.30
C THR A 59 15.74 9.18 14.72
N LEU A 60 14.70 8.42 15.09
CA LEU A 60 14.18 8.39 16.47
C LEU A 60 15.20 7.81 17.43
N GLU A 61 15.89 6.73 17.08
CA GLU A 61 16.92 6.14 17.92
C GLU A 61 18.07 7.12 18.18
N SER A 62 18.58 7.75 17.11
CA SER A 62 19.64 8.76 17.21
C SER A 62 19.22 9.97 18.06
N ARG A 63 18.00 10.47 17.83
CA ARG A 63 17.42 11.60 18.61
C ARG A 63 17.21 11.24 20.07
N THR A 64 16.68 10.05 20.35
CA THR A 64 16.45 9.55 21.71
C THR A 64 17.78 9.36 22.44
N ARG A 65 18.80 8.83 21.76
CA ARG A 65 20.15 8.69 22.32
C ARG A 65 20.79 10.04 22.63
N ALA A 66 20.69 11.02 21.73
CA ALA A 66 21.19 12.36 21.95
C ALA A 66 20.46 13.04 23.13
N TYR A 67 19.14 12.87 23.22
CA TYR A 67 18.34 13.41 24.31
C TYR A 67 18.64 12.71 25.65
N ALA A 68 18.80 11.39 25.67
CA ALA A 68 19.24 10.63 26.85
C ALA A 68 20.58 11.14 27.40
N ALA A 69 21.54 11.39 26.51
CA ALA A 69 22.84 11.93 26.87
C ALA A 69 22.72 13.36 27.45
N ALA A 70 21.90 14.22 26.85
CA ALA A 70 21.65 15.56 27.36
C ALA A 70 20.97 15.54 28.75
N VAL A 71 20.03 14.63 28.97
CA VAL A 71 19.37 14.43 30.27
C VAL A 71 20.36 13.91 31.31
N ALA A 72 21.20 12.94 30.96
CA ALA A 72 22.23 12.42 31.86
C ALA A 72 23.25 13.50 32.25
N ASP A 73 23.74 14.28 31.27
CA ASP A 73 24.68 15.38 31.51
C ASP A 73 24.05 16.48 32.40
N THR A 74 22.78 16.84 32.13
CA THR A 74 22.06 17.81 32.97
C THR A 74 21.84 17.26 34.39
N ALA A 75 21.57 15.96 34.54
CA ALA A 75 21.42 15.32 35.85
C ALA A 75 22.72 15.33 36.66
N GLY A 76 23.86 15.07 36.02
CA GLY A 76 25.18 15.14 36.68
C GLY A 76 25.58 16.56 37.09
N GLN A 77 25.12 17.58 36.36
CA GLN A 77 25.44 18.99 36.65
C GLN A 77 24.44 19.67 37.61
N SER A 78 23.21 19.14 37.74
CA SER A 78 22.14 19.75 38.52
C SER A 78 21.55 18.81 39.58
N PRO A 79 21.69 19.15 40.87
CA PRO A 79 21.04 18.42 41.96
C PRO A 79 19.51 18.39 41.85
N GLN A 80 18.87 19.37 41.20
CA GLN A 80 17.40 19.37 41.04
C GLN A 80 16.94 18.25 40.12
N VAL A 81 17.61 18.06 38.97
CA VAL A 81 17.26 17.00 38.02
C VAL A 81 17.51 15.63 38.64
N TRP A 82 18.64 15.45 39.33
CA TRP A 82 18.94 14.22 40.07
C TRP A 82 17.88 13.90 41.14
N ASN A 83 17.48 14.88 41.95
CA ASN A 83 16.46 14.69 42.99
C ASN A 83 15.09 14.37 42.41
N ALA A 84 14.77 14.88 41.22
CA ALA A 84 13.54 14.57 40.50
C ALA A 84 13.50 13.09 40.06
N PHE A 85 14.63 12.51 39.64
CA PHE A 85 14.74 11.07 39.37
C PHE A 85 14.55 10.21 40.62
N LEU A 86 15.02 10.68 41.77
CA LEU A 86 14.82 9.99 43.06
C LEU A 86 13.40 10.14 43.61
N GLY A 87 12.61 11.07 43.09
CA GLY A 87 11.25 11.34 43.57
C GLY A 87 11.16 12.03 44.91
N ASN A 88 12.25 12.66 45.35
CA ASN A 88 12.33 13.26 46.68
C ASN A 88 11.74 14.68 46.73
N VAL A 89 11.67 15.39 45.60
CA VAL A 89 11.23 16.80 45.55
C VAL A 89 10.54 17.11 44.21
N GLU A 90 9.34 17.70 44.27
CA GLU A 90 8.70 18.35 43.11
C GLU A 90 9.60 19.49 42.64
N SER A 91 10.35 19.26 41.57
CA SER A 91 11.39 20.17 41.10
C SER A 91 10.90 20.83 39.81
N ASP A 92 10.90 22.16 39.76
CA ASP A 92 10.61 22.87 38.53
C ASP A 92 11.77 22.66 37.53
N LEU A 93 11.55 21.76 36.57
CA LEU A 93 12.52 21.43 35.53
C LEU A 93 12.33 22.25 34.25
N SER A 94 11.30 23.11 34.18
CA SER A 94 10.97 23.87 32.97
C SER A 94 12.08 24.82 32.51
N ARG A 95 12.96 25.23 33.43
CA ARG A 95 14.10 26.12 33.17
C ARG A 95 15.26 25.46 32.44
N PHE A 96 15.32 24.13 32.39
CA PHE A 96 16.43 23.43 31.75
C PHE A 96 16.17 23.22 30.27
N ALA A 97 17.23 23.24 29.45
CA ALA A 97 17.13 22.99 28.01
C ALA A 97 16.48 21.63 27.68
N ILE A 98 16.58 20.64 28.56
CA ILE A 98 15.94 19.33 28.41
C ILE A 98 14.40 19.41 28.44
N ALA A 99 13.81 20.41 29.10
CA ALA A 99 12.37 20.64 29.17
C ALA A 99 11.91 21.75 28.20
N ALA A 100 12.83 22.38 27.46
CA ALA A 100 12.49 23.43 26.52
C ALA A 100 11.68 22.86 25.34
N ALA A 101 10.53 23.49 25.07
CA ALA A 101 9.76 23.23 23.88
C ALA A 101 10.52 23.66 22.62
N ASP A 102 10.28 22.99 21.51
CA ASP A 102 10.96 23.34 20.25
C ASP A 102 10.54 24.76 19.79
N ASP A 103 11.49 25.58 19.33
CA ASP A 103 11.23 26.97 18.92
C ASP A 103 10.21 27.05 17.77
N PRO A 104 9.01 27.65 17.96
CA PRO A 104 7.96 27.71 16.95
C PRO A 104 8.40 28.29 15.59
N ARG A 105 9.49 29.06 15.52
CA ARG A 105 10.05 29.62 14.28
C ARG A 105 10.84 28.62 13.46
N ASP A 106 11.31 27.53 14.07
CA ASP A 106 12.02 26.47 13.37
C ASP A 106 11.02 25.48 12.75
N THR A 107 10.56 25.81 11.54
CA THR A 107 9.66 24.96 10.74
C THR A 107 10.33 23.72 10.17
N ALA A 108 11.66 23.59 10.26
CA ALA A 108 12.37 22.40 9.78
C ALA A 108 12.24 21.22 10.75
N LEU A 109 11.94 21.49 12.03
CA LEU A 109 11.70 20.46 13.03
C LEU A 109 10.31 19.85 12.86
N SER A 110 10.27 18.54 12.66
CA SER A 110 9.03 17.76 12.69
C SER A 110 8.46 17.73 14.12
N PRO A 111 7.13 17.76 14.31
CA PRO A 111 6.53 17.69 15.65
C PRO A 111 6.94 16.41 16.37
N GLU A 112 7.54 16.55 17.54
CA GLU A 112 7.91 15.43 18.41
C GLU A 112 7.47 15.70 19.84
N GLN A 113 7.13 14.63 20.54
CA GLN A 113 6.89 14.65 21.98
C GLN A 113 8.10 14.02 22.66
N ARG A 114 8.60 14.67 23.71
CA ARG A 114 9.74 14.20 24.49
C ARG A 114 9.30 14.01 25.93
N ARG A 115 9.53 12.82 26.48
CA ARG A 115 9.19 12.49 27.86
C ARG A 115 10.38 11.90 28.58
N VAL A 116 10.49 12.22 29.86
CA VAL A 116 11.49 11.65 30.75
C VAL A 116 10.76 10.99 31.91
N PHE A 117 11.06 9.73 32.13
CA PHE A 117 10.50 8.90 33.19
C PHE A 117 11.57 8.62 34.24
N ALA A 118 11.15 8.68 35.50
CA ALA A 118 11.92 8.15 36.62
C ALA A 118 11.94 6.62 36.58
N ARG A 119 12.80 6.01 37.41
CA ARG A 119 12.92 4.55 37.52
C ARG A 119 11.60 3.87 37.95
N ASP A 120 10.75 4.59 38.66
CA ASP A 120 9.42 4.15 39.10
C ASP A 120 8.33 4.29 38.00
N GLY A 121 8.69 4.81 36.83
CA GLY A 121 7.77 5.06 35.72
C GLY A 121 7.00 6.39 35.82
N ARG A 122 7.25 7.21 36.84
CA ARG A 122 6.65 8.55 36.94
C ARG A 122 7.25 9.47 35.88
N ILE A 123 6.41 10.26 35.21
CA ILE A 123 6.86 11.31 34.30
C ILE A 123 7.49 12.44 35.13
N ILE A 124 8.75 12.75 34.84
CA ILE A 124 9.49 13.87 35.43
C ILE A 124 9.41 15.09 34.50
N ILE A 125 9.47 14.85 33.18
CA ILE A 125 9.40 15.88 32.16
C ILE A 125 8.44 15.39 31.07
N ASP A 126 7.45 16.19 30.72
CA ASP A 126 6.64 16.03 29.49
C ASP A 126 6.80 17.31 28.68
N VAL A 127 7.51 17.22 27.55
CA VAL A 127 7.59 18.31 26.58
C VAL A 127 6.52 18.02 25.52
N PRO A 128 5.39 18.75 25.55
CA PRO A 128 4.31 18.52 24.60
C PRO A 128 4.78 18.89 23.18
N PRO A 129 4.29 18.17 22.17
CA PRO A 129 4.58 18.51 20.79
C PRO A 129 3.90 19.84 20.42
N ARG A 130 4.48 20.58 19.48
CA ARG A 130 3.88 21.85 18.97
C ARG A 130 2.47 21.66 18.41
N GLN A 131 2.21 20.49 17.84
CA GLN A 131 0.91 20.09 17.31
C GLN A 131 0.59 18.70 17.84
N PRO A 132 -0.69 18.37 18.12
CA PRO A 132 -1.08 17.05 18.55
C PRO A 132 -0.58 15.98 17.58
N LEU A 133 0.12 14.97 18.12
CA LEU A 133 0.63 13.85 17.34
C LEU A 133 -0.56 13.04 16.81
N ALA A 134 -0.78 13.10 15.49
CA ALA A 134 -1.82 12.32 14.86
C ALA A 134 -1.43 10.84 14.82
N TRP A 135 -2.39 9.95 15.14
CA TRP A 135 -2.21 8.51 15.01
C TRP A 135 -2.06 8.10 13.54
N PRO A 136 -1.19 7.12 13.20
CA PRO A 136 -0.31 6.32 14.07
C PRO A 136 0.93 7.06 14.57
N VAL A 137 1.36 6.75 15.79
CA VAL A 137 2.55 7.34 16.44
C VAL A 137 3.60 6.25 16.64
N LEU A 138 4.87 6.59 16.35
CA LEU A 138 6.02 5.76 16.63
C LEU A 138 6.80 6.39 17.79
N ALA A 139 7.06 5.61 18.83
CA ALA A 139 7.77 6.04 20.03
C ALA A 139 8.99 5.15 20.26
N GLN A 140 10.12 5.76 20.61
CA GLN A 140 11.34 5.07 20.96
C GLN A 140 11.70 5.41 22.41
N GLN A 141 11.97 4.37 23.20
CA GLN A 141 12.42 4.51 24.59
C GLN A 141 13.88 4.10 24.73
N LEU A 142 14.64 4.84 25.54
CA LEU A 142 16.04 4.51 25.85
C LEU A 142 16.34 4.77 27.33
N PRO A 143 17.08 3.89 28.02
CA PRO A 143 17.47 4.14 29.40
C PRO A 143 18.45 5.32 29.51
N VAL A 144 18.21 6.17 30.49
CA VAL A 144 19.18 7.18 30.94
C VAL A 144 20.04 6.55 32.01
N SER A 145 21.35 6.47 31.77
CA SER A 145 22.32 5.91 32.72
C SER A 145 23.53 6.80 32.85
N GLU A 146 24.04 6.96 34.07
CA GLU A 146 25.28 7.69 34.37
C GLU A 146 26.18 6.75 35.18
N ASN A 147 27.44 6.61 34.76
CA ASN A 147 28.41 5.71 35.40
C ASN A 147 27.87 4.27 35.63
N GLY A 148 27.12 3.74 34.67
CA GLY A 148 26.53 2.40 34.72
C GLY A 148 25.28 2.26 35.61
N HIS A 149 24.85 3.33 36.29
CA HIS A 149 23.63 3.33 37.10
C HIS A 149 22.45 3.87 36.28
N ARG A 150 21.42 3.03 36.12
CA ARG A 150 20.17 3.39 35.44
C ARG A 150 19.35 4.34 36.31
N MET A 151 19.19 5.58 35.85
CA MET A 151 18.43 6.63 36.56
C MET A 151 16.96 6.62 36.17
N GLY A 152 16.67 6.36 34.89
CA GLY A 152 15.32 6.42 34.35
C GLY A 152 15.28 6.07 32.87
N GLU A 153 14.25 6.52 32.18
CA GLU A 153 14.03 6.26 30.75
C GLU A 153 13.62 7.56 30.06
N VAL A 154 14.04 7.74 28.81
CA VAL A 154 13.55 8.81 27.94
C VAL A 154 12.73 8.21 26.82
N GLU A 155 11.67 8.90 26.43
CA GLU A 155 10.84 8.56 25.29
C GLU A 155 10.81 9.73 24.32
N VAL A 156 11.01 9.45 23.04
CA VAL A 156 10.76 10.40 21.95
C VAL A 156 9.74 9.79 21.01
N ALA A 157 8.64 10.51 20.78
CA ALA A 157 7.53 10.06 19.95
C ALA A 157 7.26 11.01 18.79
N ARG A 158 6.99 10.45 17.60
CA ARG A 158 6.67 11.19 16.36
C ARG A 158 5.52 10.56 15.60
N SER A 159 4.79 11.37 14.84
CA SER A 159 3.68 10.89 14.00
C SER A 159 4.20 10.19 12.75
N PHE A 160 3.67 8.99 12.49
CA PHE A 160 3.91 8.21 11.28
C PHE A 160 2.83 8.43 10.22
N ARG A 161 1.76 9.17 10.55
CA ARG A 161 0.66 9.51 9.64
C ARG A 161 1.09 10.10 8.28
N PRO A 162 2.00 11.09 8.18
CA PRO A 162 2.35 11.66 6.88
C PRO A 162 2.92 10.61 5.92
N VAL A 163 3.72 9.67 6.45
CA VAL A 163 4.28 8.56 5.68
C VAL A 163 3.18 7.64 5.14
N VAL A 164 2.21 7.29 5.99
CA VAL A 164 1.07 6.44 5.61
C VAL A 164 0.20 7.11 4.54
N VAL A 165 -0.04 8.42 4.66
CA VAL A 165 -0.85 9.17 3.67
C VAL A 165 -0.15 9.20 2.31
N THR A 166 1.14 9.52 2.27
CA THR A 166 1.91 9.51 1.01
C THR A 166 1.96 8.12 0.39
N ALA A 167 2.19 7.08 1.20
CA ALA A 167 2.17 5.70 0.74
C ALA A 167 0.79 5.29 0.17
N ALA A 168 -0.29 5.70 0.82
CA ALA A 168 -1.66 5.43 0.38
C ALA A 168 -1.95 6.11 -0.97
N LEU A 169 -1.51 7.36 -1.17
CA LEU A 169 -1.63 8.05 -2.45
C LEU A 169 -0.83 7.36 -3.56
N LEU A 170 0.43 7.02 -3.29
CA LEU A 170 1.26 6.26 -4.23
C LEU A 170 0.63 4.90 -4.56
N GLY A 171 0.08 4.23 -3.56
CA GLY A 171 -0.64 2.97 -3.72
C GLY A 171 -1.90 3.13 -4.59
N ALA A 172 -2.69 4.18 -4.38
CA ALA A 172 -3.88 4.46 -5.18
C ALA A 172 -3.53 4.71 -6.66
N VAL A 173 -2.47 5.49 -6.93
CA VAL A 173 -1.98 5.72 -8.31
C VAL A 173 -1.49 4.42 -8.96
N SER A 174 -0.72 3.62 -8.21
CA SER A 174 -0.17 2.35 -8.70
C SER A 174 -1.28 1.31 -8.96
N LEU A 175 -2.30 1.27 -8.10
CA LEU A 175 -3.48 0.43 -8.27
C LEU A 175 -4.27 0.84 -9.52
N ALA A 176 -4.52 2.14 -9.70
CA ALA A 176 -5.24 2.64 -10.88
C ALA A 176 -4.52 2.24 -12.17
N LEU A 177 -3.19 2.35 -12.22
CA LEU A 177 -2.39 1.93 -13.36
C LEU A 177 -2.49 0.41 -13.62
N GLY A 178 -2.42 -0.41 -12.57
CA GLY A 178 -2.61 -1.85 -12.67
C GLY A 178 -3.99 -2.25 -13.22
N VAL A 179 -5.04 -1.57 -12.76
CA VAL A 179 -6.41 -1.77 -13.26
C VAL A 179 -6.51 -1.40 -14.74
N VAL A 180 -5.94 -0.26 -15.15
CA VAL A 180 -5.91 0.15 -16.56
C VAL A 180 -5.21 -0.89 -17.44
N LEU A 181 -4.09 -1.45 -16.98
CA LEU A 181 -3.36 -2.50 -17.71
C LEU A 181 -4.22 -3.76 -17.91
N ILE A 182 -4.89 -4.23 -16.85
CA ILE A 182 -5.78 -5.40 -16.91
C ILE A 182 -6.96 -5.15 -17.85
N LEU A 183 -7.58 -3.98 -17.78
CA LEU A 183 -8.68 -3.61 -18.68
C LEU A 183 -8.21 -3.56 -20.13
N LEU A 184 -7.03 -3.00 -20.39
CA LEU A 184 -6.45 -2.95 -21.73
C LEU A 184 -6.20 -4.35 -22.28
N LEU A 185 -5.58 -5.23 -21.49
CA LEU A 185 -5.34 -6.63 -21.86
C LEU A 185 -6.62 -7.45 -22.02
N ARG A 186 -7.73 -7.04 -21.41
CA ARG A 186 -9.04 -7.71 -21.56
C ARG A 186 -9.83 -7.21 -22.77
N ILE A 187 -9.77 -5.91 -23.06
CA ILE A 187 -10.53 -5.29 -24.14
C ILE A 187 -9.87 -5.55 -25.51
N LEU A 188 -8.54 -5.57 -25.58
CA LEU A 188 -7.80 -5.85 -26.82
C LEU A 188 -8.16 -7.20 -27.47
N PRO A 189 -8.08 -8.35 -26.76
CA PRO A 189 -8.37 -9.64 -27.36
C PRO A 189 -9.84 -9.76 -27.78
N LEU A 190 -10.78 -9.16 -27.05
CA LEU A 190 -12.19 -9.15 -27.46
C LEU A 190 -12.39 -8.43 -28.80
N ARG A 191 -11.68 -7.33 -29.05
CA ARG A 191 -11.70 -6.64 -30.35
C ARG A 191 -11.12 -7.51 -31.46
N LEU A 192 -9.95 -8.10 -31.23
CA LEU A 192 -9.30 -8.98 -32.20
C LEU A 192 -10.14 -10.22 -32.52
N MET A 193 -10.88 -10.77 -31.55
CA MET A 193 -11.79 -11.89 -31.78
C MET A 193 -13.01 -11.47 -32.62
N HIS A 194 -13.62 -10.31 -32.37
CA HIS A 194 -14.74 -9.82 -33.18
C HIS A 194 -14.31 -9.59 -34.62
N GLU A 195 -13.15 -8.98 -34.83
CA GLU A 195 -12.62 -8.70 -36.16
C GLU A 195 -12.31 -9.99 -36.94
N ALA A 196 -11.71 -10.99 -36.28
CA ALA A 196 -11.48 -12.30 -36.88
C ALA A 196 -12.79 -13.06 -37.17
N LEU A 197 -13.80 -12.93 -36.31
CA LEU A 197 -15.10 -13.58 -36.48
C LEU A 197 -15.91 -12.93 -37.61
N GLU A 198 -15.89 -11.61 -37.72
CA GLU A 198 -16.48 -10.87 -38.85
C GLU A 198 -15.81 -11.26 -40.16
N TRP A 199 -14.49 -11.38 -40.17
CA TRP A 199 -13.74 -11.80 -41.36
C TRP A 199 -14.04 -13.23 -41.78
N ALA A 200 -14.09 -14.17 -40.84
CA ALA A 200 -14.49 -15.54 -41.10
C ALA A 200 -15.95 -15.62 -41.58
N ARG A 201 -16.85 -14.80 -41.01
CA ARG A 201 -18.26 -14.74 -41.43
C ARG A 201 -18.39 -14.21 -42.85
N TYR A 202 -17.65 -13.15 -43.21
CA TYR A 202 -17.59 -12.59 -44.55
C TYR A 202 -17.14 -13.64 -45.59
N LEU A 203 -16.05 -14.36 -45.29
CA LEU A 203 -15.52 -15.45 -46.13
C LEU A 203 -16.45 -16.68 -46.18
N SER A 204 -17.23 -16.96 -45.14
CA SER A 204 -18.20 -18.07 -45.17
C SER A 204 -19.46 -17.74 -45.96
N ALA A 205 -19.84 -16.46 -46.04
CA ALA A 205 -20.99 -16.00 -46.79
C ALA A 205 -20.72 -15.89 -48.31
N HIS A 206 -19.44 -15.72 -48.68
CA HIS A 206 -18.99 -15.61 -50.06
C HIS A 206 -18.10 -16.80 -50.42
N ASP A 207 -18.56 -17.66 -51.33
CA ASP A 207 -17.71 -18.75 -51.82
C ASP A 207 -16.57 -18.18 -52.66
N VAL A 208 -15.36 -18.17 -52.08
CA VAL A 208 -14.15 -17.55 -52.66
C VAL A 208 -13.75 -18.19 -54.00
N LEU A 209 -14.19 -19.44 -54.26
CA LEU A 209 -13.90 -20.16 -55.50
C LEU A 209 -14.83 -19.80 -56.66
N THR A 210 -16.00 -19.19 -56.39
CA THR A 210 -17.01 -18.94 -57.42
C THR A 210 -17.57 -17.51 -57.43
N GLY A 211 -17.32 -16.71 -56.38
CA GLY A 211 -17.83 -15.35 -56.25
C GLY A 211 -19.36 -15.27 -56.06
N LEU A 212 -20.02 -16.42 -55.89
CA LEU A 212 -21.46 -16.53 -55.72
C LEU A 212 -21.85 -16.57 -54.24
N PRO A 213 -23.05 -16.07 -53.88
CA PRO A 213 -23.56 -16.11 -52.52
C PRO A 213 -23.81 -17.56 -52.06
N ASN A 214 -23.36 -17.89 -50.85
CA ASN A 214 -23.48 -19.23 -50.28
C ASN A 214 -24.96 -19.64 -50.11
N ARG A 215 -25.28 -20.93 -50.32
CA ARG A 215 -26.65 -21.48 -50.28
C ARG A 215 -27.41 -21.16 -48.99
N ALA A 216 -26.70 -20.95 -47.88
CA ALA A 216 -27.28 -20.58 -46.59
C ALA A 216 -28.02 -19.23 -46.65
N LEU A 217 -27.47 -18.25 -47.37
CA LEU A 217 -28.08 -16.94 -47.59
C LEU A 217 -29.31 -17.02 -48.51
N PHE A 218 -29.30 -17.99 -49.41
CA PHE A 218 -30.41 -18.25 -50.35
C PHE A 218 -31.62 -18.88 -49.64
N ASN A 219 -31.37 -19.83 -48.73
CA ASN A 219 -32.43 -20.47 -47.94
C ASN A 219 -33.08 -19.51 -46.93
N ASP A 220 -32.31 -18.63 -46.30
CA ASP A 220 -32.83 -17.64 -45.33
C ASP A 220 -33.82 -16.64 -45.98
N ARG A 221 -33.58 -16.28 -47.25
CA ARG A 221 -34.53 -15.45 -48.02
C ARG A 221 -35.79 -16.19 -48.45
N LEU A 222 -35.71 -17.50 -48.67
CA LEU A 222 -36.86 -18.34 -49.02
C LEU A 222 -37.77 -18.61 -47.82
N GLU A 223 -37.25 -18.56 -46.59
CA GLU A 223 -38.06 -18.66 -45.37
C GLU A 223 -38.76 -17.34 -44.99
N HIS A 224 -38.28 -16.20 -45.49
CA HIS A 224 -38.86 -14.86 -45.25
C HIS A 224 -39.73 -14.33 -46.41
N SER A 225 -40.06 -15.17 -47.40
CA SER A 225 -40.98 -14.89 -48.52
C SER A 225 -42.19 -15.80 -48.47
#